data_AF-A0A814G2D4-F1
#
_entry.id   AF-A0A814G2D4-F1
#
_cell.length_a   1.000
_cell.length_b   1.000
_cell.length_c   1.000
_cell.angle_alpha   90.00
_cell.angle_beta   90.00
_cell.angle_gamma   90.00
#
_symmetry.space_group_name_H-M   'P 1'
#
loop_
_entity.id
_entity.type
_entity.pdbx_description
1 polymer ?
#
loop_
_entity_poly.entity_id
_entity_poly.type
_entity_poly.pdbx_seq_one_letter_code
_entity_poly.pdbx_strand_id
1 'polypeptide(L)'
;MSWYINIRYSSDGIEFHSTEQYMMYHKAKLFKDEEIAEAILHAATPGKCRGLGRRIKNFKADIWWNNRTRIVSEGNYLKFTQDATLKDLLVNQQDALFVETSPSDAIWGVGLAENDPLTIECSPSAMLSVLIL
;
A
#
# COMPACT_ATOMS: atom_id res chain seq x y z
N MET A 1 13.67 9.91 6.81
CA MET A 1 12.44 10.02 7.62
C MET A 1 11.71 8.70 7.48
N SER A 2 11.28 8.08 8.58
CA SER A 2 10.56 6.81 8.54
C SER A 2 9.08 7.09 8.37
N TRP A 3 8.55 6.88 7.17
CA TRP A 3 7.16 7.20 6.78
C TRP A 3 6.13 6.16 7.29
N TYR A 4 6.27 5.67 8.52
CA TYR A 4 5.29 4.75 9.11
C TYR A 4 4.20 5.56 9.82
N ILE A 5 2.98 5.50 9.28
CA ILE A 5 1.80 6.14 9.85
C ILE A 5 0.85 5.04 10.32
N ASN A 6 0.39 5.18 11.55
CA ASN A 6 -0.67 4.33 12.07
C ASN A 6 -1.98 4.68 11.36
N ILE A 7 -2.56 3.69 10.69
CA ILE A 7 -3.84 3.75 10.00
C ILE A 7 -4.87 3.05 10.87
N ARG A 8 -5.88 3.79 11.30
CA ARG A 8 -7.02 3.25 12.06
C ARG A 8 -8.13 2.85 11.11
N TYR A 9 -8.66 1.65 11.26
CA TYR A 9 -9.80 1.20 10.48
C TYR A 9 -11.06 1.12 11.36
N SER A 10 -12.10 1.87 10.98
CA SER A 10 -13.26 2.11 11.84
C SER A 10 -14.36 1.05 11.77
N SER A 11 -14.49 0.26 10.69
CA SER A 11 -15.58 -0.72 10.63
C SER A 11 -15.36 -1.90 11.57
N ASP A 12 -14.10 -2.25 11.82
CA ASP A 12 -13.71 -3.41 12.62
C ASP A 12 -12.98 -3.01 13.92
N GLY A 13 -12.67 -1.72 14.10
CA GLY A 13 -11.95 -1.19 15.26
C GLY A 13 -10.48 -1.62 15.35
N ILE A 14 -9.89 -2.06 14.23
CA ILE A 14 -8.51 -2.55 14.16
C ILE A 14 -7.57 -1.40 13.78
N GLU A 15 -6.45 -1.29 14.50
CA GLU A 15 -5.36 -0.36 14.16
C GLU A 15 -4.24 -1.10 13.42
N PHE A 16 -3.78 -0.50 12.33
CA PHE A 16 -2.63 -0.96 11.55
C PHE A 16 -1.53 0.09 11.64
N HIS A 17 -0.26 -0.32 11.66
CA HIS A 17 0.87 0.62 11.70
C HIS A 17 1.40 1.03 10.32
N SER A 18 0.82 0.46 9.25
CA SER A 18 1.18 0.74 7.86
C SER A 18 0.08 0.27 6.91
N THR A 19 0.06 0.83 5.69
CA THR A 19 -0.87 0.37 4.66
C THR A 19 -0.57 -1.04 4.21
N GLU A 20 0.70 -1.45 4.16
CA GLU A 20 1.09 -2.81 3.81
C GLU A 20 0.54 -3.82 4.82
N GLN A 21 0.51 -3.48 6.11
CA GLN A 21 -0.12 -4.34 7.12
C GLN A 21 -1.62 -4.48 6.86
N TYR A 22 -2.32 -3.36 6.61
CA TYR A 22 -3.73 -3.36 6.22
C TYR A 22 -3.98 -4.24 4.99
N MET A 23 -3.23 -4.01 3.91
CA MET A 23 -3.39 -4.73 2.65
C MET A 23 -3.20 -6.24 2.82
N MET A 24 -2.14 -6.64 3.53
CA MET A 24 -1.84 -8.07 3.72
C MET A 24 -2.87 -8.72 4.65
N TYR A 25 -3.35 -8.01 5.68
CA TYR A 25 -4.42 -8.49 6.55
C TYR A 25 -5.69 -8.76 5.75
N HIS A 26 -6.17 -7.78 4.97
CA HIS A 26 -7.37 -7.96 4.16
C HIS A 26 -7.19 -8.99 3.04
N LYS A 27 -5.98 -9.15 2.50
CA LYS A 27 -5.64 -10.26 1.61
C LYS A 27 -5.82 -11.60 2.31
N ALA A 28 -5.33 -11.76 3.54
CA ALA A 28 -5.49 -13.01 4.31
C ALA A 28 -6.96 -13.29 4.61
N LYS A 29 -7.73 -12.26 5.01
CA LYS A 29 -9.18 -12.36 5.22
C LYS A 29 -9.95 -12.77 3.96
N LEU A 30 -9.56 -12.25 2.79
CA LEU A 30 -10.17 -12.62 1.50
C LEU A 30 -10.06 -14.12 1.22
N PHE A 31 -8.95 -14.75 1.61
CA PHE A 31 -8.70 -16.19 1.44
C PHE A 31 -9.04 -17.04 2.67
N LYS A 32 -9.67 -16.43 3.69
CA LYS A 32 -10.08 -17.07 4.94
C LYS A 32 -8.91 -17.71 5.70
N ASP A 33 -7.72 -17.12 5.61
CA ASP A 33 -6.53 -17.56 6.35
C ASP A 33 -6.37 -16.74 7.63
N GLU A 34 -7.15 -17.09 8.65
CA GLU A 34 -7.19 -16.36 9.91
C GLU A 34 -5.85 -16.42 10.66
N GLU A 35 -5.11 -17.53 10.55
CA GLU A 35 -3.80 -17.70 11.17
C GLU A 35 -2.80 -16.68 10.62
N ILE A 36 -2.76 -16.52 9.28
CA ILE A 36 -1.90 -15.50 8.66
C ILE A 36 -2.43 -14.08 8.93
N ALA A 37 -3.74 -13.87 8.96
CA ALA A 37 -4.31 -12.57 9.29
C ALA A 37 -3.88 -12.11 10.70
N GLU A 38 -3.97 -12.97 11.70
CA GLU A 38 -3.50 -12.70 13.06
C GLU A 38 -1.98 -12.47 13.11
N ALA A 39 -1.20 -13.30 12.43
CA ALA A 39 0.25 -13.12 12.34
C ALA A 39 0.64 -11.77 11.72
N ILE A 40 -0.14 -11.27 10.75
CA ILE A 40 0.08 -9.95 10.13
C ILE A 40 -0.22 -8.82 11.11
N LEU A 41 -1.27 -8.93 11.94
CA LEU A 41 -1.56 -7.93 12.97
C LEU A 41 -0.41 -7.79 13.98
N HIS A 42 0.29 -8.88 14.28
CA HIS A 42 1.45 -8.88 15.18
C HIS A 42 2.79 -8.60 14.48
N ALA A 43 2.82 -8.46 13.15
CA ALA A 43 4.06 -8.24 12.42
C ALA A 43 4.54 -6.80 12.59
N ALA A 44 5.75 -6.62 13.16
CA ALA A 44 6.29 -5.30 13.50
C ALA A 44 6.76 -4.44 12.31
N THR A 45 6.84 -4.97 11.08
CA THR A 45 7.35 -4.22 9.93
C THR A 45 6.59 -4.55 8.65
N PRO A 46 6.47 -3.61 7.69
CA PRO A 46 5.88 -3.88 6.37
C PRO A 46 6.56 -5.03 5.63
N GLY A 47 7.88 -5.15 5.73
CA GLY A 47 8.63 -6.26 5.15
C GLY A 47 8.18 -7.63 5.67
N LYS A 48 7.92 -7.75 6.98
CA LYS A 48 7.35 -8.96 7.58
C LYS A 48 5.91 -9.21 7.11
N CYS A 49 5.09 -8.16 7.03
CA CYS A 49 3.73 -8.25 6.50
C CYS A 49 3.72 -8.81 5.07
N ARG A 50 4.56 -8.27 4.17
CA ARG A 50 4.72 -8.77 2.80
C ARG A 50 5.20 -10.22 2.76
N GLY A 51 6.14 -10.59 3.64
CA GLY A 51 6.59 -11.96 3.80
C GLY A 51 5.46 -12.94 4.17
N LEU A 52 4.62 -12.55 5.13
CA LEU A 52 3.44 -13.31 5.54
C LEU A 52 2.37 -13.36 4.45
N GLY A 53 2.15 -12.25 3.74
CA GLY A 53 1.20 -12.17 2.62
C GLY A 53 1.54 -13.06 1.42
N ARG A 54 2.80 -13.54 1.30
CA ARG A 54 3.21 -14.57 0.33
C ARG A 54 2.89 -16.00 0.80
N ARG A 55 2.58 -16.19 2.08
CA ARG A 55 2.31 -17.51 2.71
C ARG A 55 0.82 -17.80 2.91
N ILE A 56 -0.06 -16.89 2.48
CA ILE A 56 -1.51 -17.03 2.60
C ILE A 56 -1.97 -18.31 1.88
N LYS A 57 -2.66 -19.16 2.63
CA LYS A 57 -3.28 -20.41 2.15
C LYS A 57 -4.43 -20.09 1.20
N ASN A 58 -4.76 -21.05 0.32
CA ASN A 58 -5.87 -20.94 -0.63
C ASN A 58 -5.81 -19.73 -1.57
N PHE A 59 -4.64 -19.13 -1.75
CA PHE A 59 -4.47 -17.99 -2.64
C PHE A 59 -4.86 -18.37 -4.07
N LYS A 60 -5.73 -17.56 -4.67
CA LYS A 60 -6.13 -17.65 -6.07
C LYS A 60 -5.95 -16.28 -6.73
N ALA A 61 -5.16 -16.24 -7.79
CA ALA A 61 -4.71 -15.00 -8.40
C ALA A 61 -5.88 -14.20 -9.01
N ASP A 62 -6.83 -14.86 -9.64
CA ASP A 62 -8.05 -14.29 -10.21
C ASP A 62 -8.90 -13.58 -9.14
N ILE A 63 -9.12 -14.24 -7.99
CA ILE A 63 -9.85 -13.65 -6.86
C ILE A 63 -9.08 -12.43 -6.34
N TRP A 64 -7.76 -12.53 -6.19
CA TRP A 64 -6.94 -11.40 -5.75
C TRP A 64 -7.01 -10.23 -6.74
N TRP A 65 -6.87 -10.46 -8.04
CA TRP A 65 -6.91 -9.41 -9.05
C TRP A 65 -8.24 -8.66 -9.06
N ASN A 66 -9.35 -9.37 -8.88
CA ASN A 66 -10.68 -8.76 -8.82
C ASN A 66 -10.92 -7.91 -7.55
N ASN A 67 -10.11 -8.08 -6.50
CA ASN A 67 -10.33 -7.44 -5.20
C ASN A 67 -9.21 -6.47 -4.78
N ARG A 68 -7.99 -6.65 -5.31
CA ARG A 68 -6.80 -5.92 -4.86
C ARG A 68 -6.95 -4.41 -5.03
N THR A 69 -7.60 -3.96 -6.11
CA THR A 69 -7.83 -2.52 -6.35
C THR A 69 -8.61 -1.89 -5.22
N ARG A 70 -9.75 -2.48 -4.86
CA ARG A 70 -10.55 -1.99 -3.74
C ARG A 70 -9.74 -1.95 -2.44
N ILE A 71 -9.06 -3.04 -2.10
CA ILE A 71 -8.30 -3.16 -0.84
C ILE A 71 -7.15 -2.14 -0.80
N VAL A 72 -6.38 -2.03 -1.88
CA VAL A 72 -5.24 -1.10 -1.95
C VAL A 72 -5.71 0.35 -1.93
N SER A 73 -6.73 0.70 -2.72
CA SER A 73 -7.29 2.05 -2.75
C SER A 73 -7.87 2.47 -1.40
N GLU A 74 -8.54 1.56 -0.70
CA GLU A 74 -9.10 1.83 0.62
C GLU A 74 -7.99 2.08 1.66
N GLY A 75 -6.96 1.24 1.69
CA GLY A 75 -5.80 1.45 2.57
C GLY A 75 -5.07 2.77 2.29
N ASN A 76 -4.88 3.12 1.02
CA ASN A 76 -4.28 4.40 0.64
C ASN A 76 -5.17 5.58 1.04
N TYR A 77 -6.47 5.51 0.76
CA TYR A 77 -7.42 6.54 1.17
C TYR A 77 -7.34 6.79 2.69
N LEU A 78 -7.29 5.74 3.50
CA LEU A 78 -7.16 5.87 4.95
C LEU A 78 -5.84 6.51 5.37
N LYS A 79 -4.71 6.12 4.76
CA LYS A 79 -3.40 6.76 4.99
C LYS A 79 -3.45 8.27 4.76
N PHE A 80 -4.01 8.70 3.63
CA PHE A 80 -4.04 10.11 3.25
C PHE A 80 -5.12 10.92 3.95
N THR A 81 -6.18 10.31 4.44
CA THR A 81 -7.24 11.05 5.15
C THR A 81 -6.98 11.19 6.63
N GLN A 82 -6.14 10.33 7.21
CA GLN A 82 -5.83 10.34 8.65
C GLN A 82 -4.57 11.13 8.99
N ASP A 83 -3.70 11.40 8.03
CA ASP A 83 -2.53 12.26 8.19
C ASP A 83 -2.74 13.57 7.44
N ALA A 84 -2.92 14.67 8.18
CA ALA A 84 -3.14 16.00 7.59
C ALA A 84 -1.96 16.45 6.71
N THR A 85 -0.72 16.10 7.09
CA THR A 85 0.48 16.45 6.32
C THR A 85 0.47 15.75 4.97
N LEU A 86 0.18 14.45 4.96
CA LEU A 86 0.08 13.70 3.71
C LEU A 86 -1.12 14.12 2.87
N LYS A 87 -2.24 14.45 3.51
CA LYS A 87 -3.42 14.99 2.84
C LYS A 87 -3.11 16.27 2.09
N ASP A 88 -2.51 17.24 2.78
CA ASP A 88 -2.18 18.54 2.23
C ASP A 88 -1.15 18.40 1.10
N LEU A 89 -0.20 17.49 1.27
CA LEU A 89 0.79 17.15 0.26
C LEU A 89 0.17 16.57 -1.02
N LEU A 90 -0.90 15.78 -0.94
CA LEU A 90 -1.66 15.36 -2.12
C LEU A 90 -2.54 16.47 -2.72
N VAL A 91 -3.28 17.20 -1.87
CA VAL A 91 -4.26 18.21 -2.35
C VAL A 91 -3.59 19.41 -3.00
N ASN A 92 -2.38 19.78 -2.57
CA ASN A 92 -1.63 20.89 -3.14
C ASN A 92 -1.03 20.59 -4.53
N GLN A 93 -1.11 19.34 -4.99
CA GLN A 93 -0.53 18.86 -6.24
C GLN A 93 -1.62 18.61 -7.30
N GLN A 94 -2.52 19.59 -7.50
CA GLN A 94 -3.81 19.46 -8.21
C GLN A 94 -3.74 18.84 -9.61
N ASP A 95 -2.65 19.07 -10.35
CA ASP A 95 -2.43 18.53 -11.71
C ASP A 95 -1.29 17.49 -11.78
N ALA A 96 -0.78 17.05 -10.62
CA ALA A 96 0.31 16.08 -10.60
C ALA A 96 -0.22 14.65 -10.74
N LEU A 97 0.33 13.92 -11.71
CA LEU A 97 0.19 12.48 -11.77
C LEU A 97 1.25 11.85 -10.86
N PHE A 98 0.80 11.09 -9.87
CA PHE A 98 1.70 10.29 -9.04
C PHE A 98 1.87 8.90 -9.63
N VAL A 99 3.13 8.51 -9.83
CA VAL A 99 3.50 7.19 -10.31
C VAL A 99 4.44 6.52 -9.31
N GLU A 100 4.31 5.21 -9.17
CA GLU A 100 5.28 4.43 -8.42
C GLU A 100 6.42 4.01 -9.35
N THR A 101 7.63 4.41 -9.02
CA THR A 101 8.83 4.05 -9.78
C THR A 101 9.42 2.77 -9.21
N SER A 102 8.98 1.62 -9.73
CA SER A 102 9.49 0.31 -9.35
C SER A 102 9.84 -0.50 -10.61
N PRO A 103 11.13 -0.77 -10.89
CA PRO A 103 11.54 -1.58 -12.04
C PRO A 103 11.02 -3.02 -12.00
N SER A 104 10.79 -3.54 -10.78
CA SER A 104 10.36 -4.91 -10.55
C SER A 104 8.85 -5.05 -10.34
N ASP A 105 8.11 -3.94 -10.26
CA ASP A 105 6.66 -3.95 -10.10
C ASP A 105 5.97 -3.43 -11.37
N ALA A 106 5.55 -4.37 -12.21
CA ALA A 106 4.78 -4.07 -13.42
C ALA A 106 3.27 -4.02 -13.17
N ILE A 107 2.84 -4.22 -11.93
CA ILE A 107 1.43 -4.33 -11.59
C ILE A 107 0.90 -2.98 -11.13
N TRP A 108 1.71 -2.20 -10.43
CA TRP A 108 1.34 -0.88 -9.91
C TRP A 108 2.43 0.18 -10.10
N GLY A 109 3.67 -0.27 -10.27
CA GLY A 109 4.76 0.58 -10.74
C GLY A 109 4.71 0.82 -12.24
N VAL A 110 5.36 1.91 -12.67
CA VAL A 110 5.57 2.22 -14.10
C VAL A 110 6.68 1.38 -14.74
N GLY A 111 7.29 0.45 -14.00
CA GLY A 111 8.37 -0.41 -14.50
C GLY A 111 9.71 0.31 -14.70
N LEU A 112 9.84 1.53 -14.20
CA LEU A 112 11.04 2.36 -14.31
C LEU A 112 11.66 2.63 -12.95
N ALA A 113 12.98 2.81 -12.93
CA ALA A 113 13.68 3.27 -11.73
C ALA A 113 13.41 4.75 -11.47
N GLU A 114 13.51 5.18 -10.22
CA GLU A 114 13.32 6.60 -9.84
C GLU A 114 14.21 7.55 -10.65
N ASN A 115 15.45 7.12 -10.92
CA ASN A 115 16.47 7.89 -11.62
C ASN A 115 16.47 7.68 -13.14
N ASP A 116 15.44 7.05 -13.69
CA ASP A 116 15.32 6.90 -15.14
C ASP A 116 15.07 8.28 -15.79
N PRO A 117 15.74 8.64 -16.90
CA PRO A 117 15.48 9.90 -17.58
C PRO A 117 14.01 10.12 -17.96
N LEU A 118 13.24 9.05 -18.18
CA LEU A 118 11.83 9.09 -18.52
C LEU A 118 10.91 9.35 -17.30
N THR A 119 11.36 9.12 -16.07
CA THR A 119 10.60 9.46 -14.86
C THR A 119 10.70 10.95 -14.52
N ILE A 120 11.74 11.64 -14.99
CA ILE A 120 12.01 13.06 -14.73
C ILE A 120 11.04 13.99 -15.49
N GLU A 121 10.42 13.54 -16.59
CA GLU A 121 9.40 14.34 -17.30
C GLU A 121 8.04 14.40 -16.55
N CYS A 122 7.81 13.54 -15.54
CA CYS A 122 6.63 13.58 -14.68
C CYS A 122 6.91 14.32 -13.35
N SER A 123 6.85 15.66 -13.38
CA SER A 123 6.86 16.60 -12.25
C SER A 123 8.18 16.76 -11.44
N PRO A 124 8.75 17.97 -11.35
CA PRO A 124 9.92 18.28 -10.53
C PRO A 124 9.50 18.69 -9.11
N SER A 125 9.09 17.73 -8.27
CA SER A 125 9.09 17.87 -6.79
C SER A 125 8.69 16.55 -6.13
N ALA A 126 9.71 15.80 -5.72
CA ALA A 126 9.72 14.68 -4.79
C ALA A 126 8.35 14.21 -4.24
N MET A 127 7.93 13.03 -4.68
CA MET A 127 7.04 12.21 -3.87
C MET A 127 7.35 10.71 -4.04
N LEU A 128 8.61 10.39 -3.74
CA LEU A 128 9.00 9.00 -3.56
C LEU A 128 8.16 8.34 -2.47
N SER A 129 7.60 7.17 -2.80
CA SER A 129 6.90 6.21 -1.94
C SER A 129 5.45 6.52 -1.52
N VAL A 130 4.71 7.33 -2.29
CA VAL A 130 3.35 7.76 -1.90
C VAL A 130 2.23 7.17 -2.78
N LEU A 131 2.51 6.39 -3.81
CA LEU A 131 1.60 5.33 -4.26
C LEU A 131 2.21 3.98 -3.89
N ILE A 132 1.50 3.26 -3.04
CA ILE A 132 1.96 2.01 -2.45
C ILE A 132 1.75 0.88 -3.45
N LEU A 133 2.88 0.27 -3.81
CA LEU A 133 3.16 -1.15 -3.65
C LEU A 133 4.52 -1.43 -3.00
#